data_AF-A0AB37Z423-F1
#
_entry.id   AF-A0AB37Z423-F1
#
_cell.length_a   1.000
_cell.length_b   1.000
_cell.length_c   1.000
_cell.angle_alpha   90.00
_cell.angle_beta   90.00
_cell.angle_gamma   90.00
#
_symmetry.space_group_name_H-M   'P 1'
#
loop_
_entity.id
_entity.type
_entity.pdbx_description
1 polymer ?
#
loop_
_entity_poly.entity_id
_entity_poly.type
_entity_poly.pdbx_seq_one_letter_code
_entity_poly.pdbx_strand_id
1 'polypeptide(L)'
;MSSLNDGLADYLNASGAVLAGGIEVMLDKDIERVDIVSGMVDRSVTITVRRHLLQPLDRQGAFRLDPAEWGADGKTWHIDGIAEDDGHLITFYVKP
;
A
#
# COMPACT_ATOMS: atom_id res chain seq x y z
N MET A 1 13.21 -19.32 -5.62
CA MET A 1 13.05 -17.93 -6.12
C MET A 1 11.87 -17.36 -5.38
N SER A 2 12.13 -16.59 -4.32
CA SER A 2 11.09 -16.06 -3.44
C SER A 2 10.28 -15.01 -4.21
N SER A 3 9.00 -15.27 -4.44
CA SER A 3 8.12 -14.32 -5.11
C SER A 3 8.00 -13.06 -4.24
N LEU A 4 8.20 -11.91 -4.88
CA LEU A 4 8.03 -10.59 -4.28
C LEU A 4 6.53 -10.23 -4.28
N ASN A 5 5.70 -11.08 -3.66
CA ASN A 5 4.24 -11.01 -3.73
C ASN A 5 3.66 -11.67 -2.47
N ASP A 6 2.97 -10.87 -1.65
CA ASP A 6 2.12 -11.36 -0.54
C ASP A 6 0.67 -11.58 -1.01
N GLY A 7 0.22 -10.82 -2.02
CA GLY A 7 -1.05 -11.04 -2.71
C GLY A 7 -1.35 -10.00 -3.79
N LEU A 8 -2.60 -9.98 -4.27
CA LEU A 8 -3.08 -9.01 -5.26
C LEU A 8 -3.95 -7.92 -4.62
N ALA A 9 -3.96 -6.75 -5.23
CA ALA A 9 -4.84 -5.65 -4.86
C ALA A 9 -5.39 -4.93 -6.08
N ASP A 10 -6.49 -4.21 -5.91
CA ASP A 10 -6.90 -3.19 -6.86
C ASP A 10 -6.42 -1.82 -6.37
N TYR A 11 -5.98 -0.99 -7.29
CA TYR A 11 -5.57 0.39 -7.04
C TYR A 11 -6.65 1.35 -7.48
N LEU A 12 -7.07 2.23 -6.56
CA LEU A 12 -8.16 3.17 -6.72
C LEU A 12 -7.61 4.60 -6.66
N ASN A 13 -8.23 5.50 -7.43
CA ASN A 13 -7.99 6.93 -7.28
C ASN A 13 -8.69 7.50 -6.04
N ALA A 14 -8.44 8.77 -5.73
CA ALA A 14 -9.07 9.48 -4.61
C ALA A 14 -10.60 9.54 -4.66
N SER A 15 -11.20 9.34 -5.85
CA SER A 15 -12.66 9.28 -6.05
C SER A 15 -13.23 7.86 -5.91
N GLY A 16 -12.39 6.85 -5.69
CA GLY A 16 -12.79 5.44 -5.58
C GLY A 16 -12.93 4.71 -6.93
N ALA A 17 -12.50 5.29 -8.04
CA ALA A 17 -12.46 4.59 -9.33
C ALA A 17 -11.21 3.71 -9.42
N VAL A 18 -11.37 2.48 -9.89
CA VAL A 18 -10.26 1.54 -10.11
C VAL A 18 -9.41 2.04 -11.28
N LEU A 19 -8.14 2.32 -11.00
CA LEU A 19 -7.12 2.71 -11.99
C LEU A 19 -6.37 1.49 -12.52
N ALA A 20 -6.06 0.53 -11.66
CA ALA A 20 -5.43 -0.73 -12.02
C ALA A 20 -5.98 -1.86 -11.14
N GLY A 21 -6.25 -3.03 -11.72
CA GLY A 21 -6.80 -4.17 -10.98
C GLY A 21 -5.82 -5.35 -10.96
N GLY A 22 -5.89 -6.16 -9.90
CA GLY A 22 -5.07 -7.36 -9.75
C GLY A 22 -3.56 -7.11 -9.79
N ILE A 23 -3.10 -6.00 -9.18
CA ILE A 23 -1.68 -5.68 -9.10
C ILE A 23 -1.03 -6.40 -7.92
N GLU A 24 0.19 -6.90 -8.12
CA GLU A 24 0.97 -7.55 -7.06
C GLU A 24 1.41 -6.52 -6.02
N VAL A 25 1.11 -6.79 -4.75
CA VAL A 25 1.49 -5.93 -3.63
C VAL A 25 2.08 -6.74 -2.48
N MET A 26 2.88 -6.07 -1.66
CA MET A 26 3.37 -6.59 -0.38
C MET A 26 2.84 -5.71 0.75
N LEU A 27 2.31 -6.33 1.80
CA LEU A 27 1.73 -5.64 2.95
C LEU A 27 2.59 -5.89 4.18
N ASP A 28 3.22 -4.84 4.70
CA ASP A 28 3.98 -4.90 5.95
C ASP A 28 3.22 -4.13 7.04
N LYS A 29 3.04 -4.74 8.22
CA LYS A 29 2.25 -4.20 9.34
C LYS A 29 3.08 -3.89 10.57
N ASP A 30 4.34 -4.29 10.58
CA ASP A 30 5.24 -4.17 11.73
C ASP A 30 6.36 -3.15 11.46
N ILE A 31 6.05 -2.12 10.65
CA ILE A 31 6.95 -1.00 10.42
C ILE A 31 6.84 -0.01 11.58
N GLU A 32 7.93 0.10 12.34
CA GLU A 32 8.08 1.11 13.37
C GLU A 32 8.31 2.48 12.72
N ARG A 33 7.33 3.38 12.85
CA ARG A 33 7.49 4.78 12.46
C ARG A 33 7.71 5.60 13.72
N VAL A 34 8.89 6.21 13.82
CA VAL A 34 9.18 7.18 14.89
C VAL A 34 8.54 8.50 14.53
N ASP A 35 7.50 8.88 15.26
CA ASP A 35 6.98 10.23 15.20
C ASP A 35 7.95 11.16 15.95
N ILE A 36 8.64 12.00 15.20
CA ILE A 36 9.70 12.91 15.72
C ILE A 36 9.10 14.04 16.57
N VAL A 37 7.79 14.28 16.50
CA VAL A 37 7.08 15.35 17.22
C VAL A 37 6.58 14.85 18.58
N SER A 38 6.07 13.62 18.65
CA SER A 38 5.56 13.02 19.90
C SER A 38 6.54 12.07 20.59
N GLY A 39 7.57 11.60 19.89
CA GLY A 39 8.51 10.58 20.39
C GLY A 39 7.88 9.19 20.50
N MET A 40 6.64 9.00 20.01
CA MET A 40 5.96 7.71 20.03
C MET A 40 6.33 6.91 18.78
N VAL A 41 6.59 5.61 18.98
CA VAL A 41 6.66 4.63 17.90
C VAL A 41 5.24 4.23 17.58
N ASP A 42 4.73 4.67 16.43
CA ASP A 42 3.43 4.20 15.94
C ASP A 42 3.63 3.03 14.99
N ARG A 43 2.76 2.02 15.09
CA ARG A 43 2.78 0.87 14.19
C ARG A 43 2.17 1.32 12.87
N SER A 44 3.03 1.48 11.88
CA SER A 44 2.60 1.85 10.54
C SER A 44 2.42 0.62 9.68
N VAL A 45 1.40 0.66 8.83
CA VAL A 45 1.20 -0.31 7.77
C VAL A 45 1.73 0.29 6.48
N THR A 46 2.48 -0.49 5.71
CA THR A 46 2.98 -0.09 4.40
C THR A 46 2.58 -1.07 3.31
N ILE A 47 2.30 -0.52 2.13
CA ILE A 47 2.10 -1.31 0.90
C ILE A 47 3.20 -0.99 -0.09
N THR A 48 3.95 -2.01 -0.50
CA THR A 48 4.99 -1.93 -1.52
C THR A 48 4.48 -2.48 -2.84
N VAL A 49 4.68 -1.74 -3.92
CA VAL A 49 4.19 -2.08 -5.25
C VAL A 49 5.14 -1.57 -6.34
N ARG A 50 5.06 -2.16 -7.53
CA ARG A 50 5.80 -1.69 -8.71
C ARG A 50 5.18 -0.40 -9.24
N ARG A 51 5.98 0.67 -9.28
CA ARG A 51 5.57 2.01 -9.72
C ARG A 51 4.90 2.02 -11.10
N HIS A 52 5.39 1.21 -12.04
CA HIS A 52 4.86 1.18 -13.40
C HIS A 52 3.44 0.60 -13.52
N LEU A 53 2.96 -0.13 -12.51
CA LEU A 53 1.58 -0.62 -12.44
C LEU A 53 0.59 0.46 -11.99
N LEU A 54 1.09 1.56 -11.41
CA LEU A 54 0.28 2.67 -10.91
C LEU A 54 0.17 3.78 -11.96
N GLN A 55 -0.64 3.54 -12.99
CA GLN A 55 -0.86 4.52 -14.05
C GLN A 55 -2.36 4.81 -14.25
N PRO A 56 -2.81 6.06 -14.03
CA PRO A 56 -2.05 7.21 -13.50
C PRO A 56 -1.64 7.03 -12.03
N LEU A 57 -0.55 7.66 -11.61
CA LEU A 57 -0.11 7.65 -10.21
C LEU A 57 -0.91 8.69 -9.41
N ASP A 58 -1.82 8.21 -8.56
CA ASP A 58 -2.60 9.00 -7.61
C ASP A 58 -2.12 8.79 -6.15
N ARG A 59 -1.42 9.79 -5.62
CA ARG A 59 -0.87 9.75 -4.26
C ARG A 59 -1.93 9.89 -3.16
N GLN A 60 -3.19 10.18 -3.51
CA GLN A 60 -4.33 10.25 -2.60
C GLN A 60 -5.31 9.08 -2.83
N GLY A 61 -4.88 8.08 -3.59
CA GLY A 61 -5.64 6.87 -3.87
C GLY A 61 -5.70 5.88 -2.70
N ALA A 62 -6.15 4.67 -3.01
CA ALA A 62 -6.27 3.57 -2.06
C ALA A 62 -5.98 2.22 -2.72
N PHE A 63 -5.64 1.23 -1.91
CA PHE A 63 -5.51 -0.17 -2.30
C PHE A 63 -6.66 -0.98 -1.72
N ARG A 64 -7.42 -1.66 -2.57
CA ARG A 64 -8.46 -2.60 -2.14
C ARG A 64 -7.92 -4.01 -2.21
N LEU A 65 -7.78 -4.63 -1.05
CA LEU A 65 -7.33 -6.02 -0.91
C LEU A 65 -8.56 -6.92 -0.77
N ASP A 66 -8.62 -8.02 -1.52
CA ASP A 66 -9.74 -8.97 -1.45
C ASP A 66 -9.69 -9.77 -0.13
N PRO A 67 -10.75 -9.76 0.70
CA PRO A 67 -10.84 -10.61 1.89
C PRO A 67 -10.64 -12.12 1.64
N ALA A 68 -10.93 -12.61 0.43
CA ALA A 68 -10.72 -14.01 0.09
C ALA A 68 -9.22 -14.37 -0.03
N GLU A 69 -8.38 -13.42 -0.45
CA GLU A 69 -6.93 -13.61 -0.55
C GLU A 69 -6.19 -13.19 0.72
N TRP A 70 -6.66 -12.13 1.37
CA TRP A 70 -5.97 -11.47 2.50
C TRP A 70 -6.58 -11.73 3.87
N GLY A 71 -7.72 -12.42 3.95
CA GLY A 71 -8.41 -12.71 5.21
C GLY A 71 -8.75 -11.44 5.99
N ALA A 72 -8.22 -11.31 7.21
CA ALA A 72 -8.47 -10.16 8.09
C ALA A 72 -7.86 -8.84 7.59
N ASP A 73 -6.90 -8.90 6.68
CA ASP A 73 -6.25 -7.73 6.08
C ASP A 73 -6.94 -7.26 4.79
N GLY A 74 -7.90 -8.06 4.28
CA GLY A 74 -8.69 -7.73 3.10
C GLY A 74 -9.67 -6.61 3.38
N LYS A 75 -9.22 -5.39 3.10
CA LYS A 75 -9.99 -4.16 3.24
C LYS A 75 -9.41 -3.10 2.30
N THR A 76 -10.02 -1.93 2.30
CA THR A 76 -9.47 -0.78 1.60
C THR A 76 -8.46 -0.09 2.51
N TRP A 77 -7.28 0.18 1.97
CA TRP A 77 -6.18 0.86 2.63
C TRP A 77 -5.89 2.17 1.90
N HIS A 78 -6.12 3.29 2.56
CA HIS A 78 -5.93 4.63 2.01
C HIS A 78 -4.47 5.06 2.13
N ILE A 79 -3.93 5.69 1.08
CA ILE A 79 -2.56 6.21 1.09
C ILE A 79 -2.48 7.43 2.01
N ASP A 80 -1.60 7.36 3.01
CA ASP A 80 -1.31 8.44 3.96
C ASP A 80 0.02 9.15 3.64
N GLY A 81 0.90 8.50 2.88
CA GLY A 81 2.17 9.07 2.47
C GLY A 81 3.05 8.10 1.72
N ILE A 82 4.23 8.56 1.31
CA ILE A 82 5.27 7.74 0.68
C ILE A 82 6.35 7.48 1.71
N ALA A 83 6.62 6.20 1.99
CA ALA A 83 7.73 5.77 2.82
C ALA A 83 9.03 5.75 2.01
N GLU A 84 8.98 5.20 0.80
CA GLU A 84 10.14 5.08 -0.11
C GLU A 84 9.67 5.05 -1.58
N ASP A 85 10.44 5.62 -2.50
CA ASP A 85 10.21 5.58 -3.95
C ASP A 85 11.59 5.53 -4.65
N ASP A 86 11.98 4.36 -5.14
CA ASP A 86 13.27 4.14 -5.82
C ASP A 86 13.17 4.27 -7.35
N GLY A 87 11.98 4.59 -7.87
CA GLY A 87 11.67 4.68 -9.31
C GLY A 87 11.20 3.37 -9.95
N HIS A 88 11.40 2.23 -9.30
CA HIS A 88 10.92 0.92 -9.72
C HIS A 88 9.84 0.38 -8.77
N LEU A 89 10.13 0.38 -7.48
CA LEU A 89 9.24 0.08 -6.37
C LEU A 89 8.89 1.39 -5.63
N ILE A 90 7.67 1.43 -5.14
CA ILE A 90 7.20 2.49 -4.28
C ILE A 90 6.49 1.87 -3.09
N THR A 91 6.83 2.37 -1.91
CA THR A 91 6.31 1.94 -0.62
C THR A 91 5.48 3.07 -0.05
N PHE A 92 4.19 2.83 0.18
CA PHE A 92 3.28 3.80 0.75
C PHE A 92 3.00 3.49 2.20
N TYR A 93 2.93 4.52 3.04
CA TYR A 93 2.22 4.42 4.31
C TYR A 93 0.73 4.40 4.03
N VAL A 94 0.01 3.47 4.67
CA VAL A 94 -1.42 3.31 4.50
C VAL A 94 -2.17 3.24 5.82
N LYS A 95 -3.44 3.63 5.78
CA LYS A 95 -4.39 3.59 6.90
C LYS A 95 -5.68 2.88 6.46
N PRO A 96 -6.35 2.14 7.36
CA PRO A 96 -7.59 1.45 7.03
C PRO A 96 -8.76 2.42 6.78
#